data_AF-A0A7X3PX48-F1
#
_entry.id   AF-A0A7X3PX48-F1
#
_cell.length_a   1.000
_cell.length_b   1.000
_cell.length_c   1.000
_cell.angle_alpha   90.00
_cell.angle_beta   90.00
_cell.angle_gamma   90.00
#
_symmetry.space_group_name_H-M   'P 1'
#
loop_
_entity.id
_entity.type
_entity.pdbx_description
1 polymer ?
#
loop_
_entity_poly.entity_id
_entity_poly.type
_entity_poly.pdbx_seq_one_letter_code
_entity_poly.pdbx_strand_id
1 'polypeptide(L)'
;DETLLRDTASEGESTAITTATTFLYMLNRCRVFHFHDTGPTARIMQYCYIDDSRWLMHDAGNLAAVLYRLQSQNETAYRQIVATIKQVAPFFDDFVLEPTGPGKKDIILNWRHRASDLVFGPHQLSDGTLRAICLISLLMQPAEELPCLIIVDEPELGLHPYALSVIASLFQSASHHAQVLLSTQSNEFLNHFDVEDIVVVERDGEASKFVRPNAEELKDWLQDYSLGEVWTKNVIGAGPH
;
A
#
# COMPACT_ATOMS: atom_id res chain seq x y z
N ASP A 1 -14.54 14.24 16.17
CA ASP A 1 -13.78 15.45 16.47
C ASP A 1 -12.60 15.07 17.34
N GLU A 2 -11.37 15.32 16.90
CA GLU A 2 -10.14 14.81 17.56
C GLU A 2 -9.98 15.37 18.98
N THR A 3 -10.50 16.56 19.23
CA THR A 3 -10.52 17.22 20.55
C THR A 3 -11.32 16.43 21.58
N LEU A 4 -12.51 15.93 21.21
CA LEU A 4 -13.36 15.12 22.10
C LEU A 4 -12.72 13.77 22.45
N LEU A 5 -11.95 13.18 21.53
CA LEU A 5 -11.22 11.93 21.78
C LEU A 5 -10.08 12.13 22.78
N ARG A 6 -9.39 13.28 22.72
CA ARG A 6 -8.31 13.62 23.67
C ARG A 6 -8.87 13.85 25.07
N ASP A 7 -9.97 14.58 25.18
CA ASP A 7 -10.62 14.87 26.47
C ASP A 7 -11.16 13.58 27.13
N THR A 8 -11.74 12.68 26.33
CA THR A 8 -12.25 11.38 26.82
C THR A 8 -11.11 10.43 27.24
N ALA A 9 -9.96 10.49 26.58
CA ALA A 9 -8.76 9.73 26.96
C ALA A 9 -8.14 10.20 28.29
N SER A 10 -8.38 11.45 28.70
CA SER A 10 -7.91 11.98 29.98
C SER A 10 -8.91 11.86 31.15
N GLU A 11 -10.23 11.87 30.89
CA GLU A 11 -11.24 12.06 31.96
C GLU A 11 -12.46 11.10 31.94
N GLY A 12 -12.51 10.09 31.05
CA GLY A 12 -13.67 9.19 30.91
C GLY A 12 -13.80 8.02 31.92
N GLU A 13 -14.81 7.16 31.76
CA GLU A 13 -14.88 5.87 32.46
C GLU A 13 -13.76 4.92 31.98
N SER A 14 -13.30 3.97 32.82
CA SER A 14 -12.10 3.14 32.56
C SER A 14 -12.07 2.45 31.18
N THR A 15 -13.21 1.97 30.69
CA THR A 15 -13.36 1.37 29.34
C THR A 15 -13.37 2.40 28.22
N ALA A 16 -13.98 3.56 28.43
CA ALA A 16 -14.00 4.67 27.47
C ALA A 16 -12.60 5.31 27.33
N ILE A 17 -11.86 5.47 28.42
CA ILE A 17 -10.45 5.92 28.43
C ILE A 17 -9.59 4.95 27.62
N THR A 18 -9.73 3.64 27.87
CA THR A 18 -8.93 2.62 27.18
C THR A 18 -9.20 2.64 25.68
N THR A 19 -10.47 2.75 25.28
CA THR A 19 -10.87 2.81 23.87
C THR A 19 -10.36 4.09 23.20
N ALA A 20 -10.55 5.25 23.83
CA ALA A 20 -10.11 6.55 23.31
C ALA A 20 -8.58 6.64 23.20
N THR A 21 -7.86 6.12 24.20
CA THR A 21 -6.38 6.06 24.20
C THR A 21 -5.86 5.13 23.12
N THR A 22 -6.50 3.97 22.94
CA THR A 22 -6.14 3.03 21.87
C THR A 22 -6.42 3.65 20.49
N PHE A 23 -7.55 4.33 20.31
CA PHE A 23 -7.86 5.06 19.07
C PHE A 23 -6.88 6.19 18.80
N LEU A 24 -6.51 7.00 19.79
CA LEU A 24 -5.49 8.04 19.65
C LEU A 24 -4.12 7.47 19.32
N TYR A 25 -3.75 6.35 19.95
CA TYR A 25 -2.53 5.63 19.63
C TYR A 25 -2.55 5.12 18.19
N MET A 26 -3.67 4.56 17.73
CA MET A 26 -3.85 4.12 16.34
C MET A 26 -3.83 5.29 15.36
N LEU A 27 -4.55 6.38 15.62
CA LEU A 27 -4.60 7.56 14.75
C LEU A 27 -3.21 8.22 14.61
N ASN A 28 -2.47 8.35 15.70
CA ASN A 28 -1.10 8.90 15.68
C ASN A 28 -0.09 7.99 14.96
N ARG A 29 -0.44 6.72 14.74
CA ARG A 29 0.39 5.72 14.04
C ARG A 29 -0.24 5.19 12.76
N CYS A 30 -1.36 5.77 12.36
CA CYS A 30 -2.06 5.47 11.13
C CYS A 30 -1.35 6.19 9.99
N ARG A 31 -1.02 5.47 8.94
CA ARG A 31 -0.47 6.06 7.72
C ARG A 31 -1.36 5.70 6.56
N VAL A 32 -1.96 6.73 5.97
CA VAL A 32 -2.64 6.63 4.70
C VAL A 32 -1.61 6.80 3.61
N PHE A 33 -1.44 5.81 2.75
CA PHE A 33 -0.50 5.85 1.63
C PHE A 33 -1.25 6.18 0.34
N HIS A 34 -0.73 7.18 -0.38
CA HIS A 34 -1.28 7.64 -1.64
C HIS A 34 -0.20 7.56 -2.71
N PHE A 35 -0.21 6.47 -3.48
CA PHE A 35 0.70 6.26 -4.60
C PHE A 35 0.04 6.54 -5.96
N HIS A 36 -0.99 7.41 -5.95
CA HIS A 36 -1.71 7.81 -7.15
C HIS A 36 -0.95 8.85 -7.97
N ASP A 37 -0.27 9.79 -7.30
CA ASP A 37 0.53 10.81 -7.98
C ASP A 37 1.85 10.24 -8.48
N THR A 38 1.86 9.89 -9.76
CA THR A 38 3.06 9.50 -10.52
C THR A 38 3.44 10.58 -11.55
N GLY A 39 2.91 11.79 -11.40
CA GLY A 39 3.17 12.89 -12.33
C GLY A 39 4.62 13.38 -12.27
N PRO A 40 5.06 14.24 -13.23
CA PRO A 40 6.42 14.78 -13.25
C PRO A 40 6.81 15.57 -11.99
N THR A 41 5.81 16.10 -11.27
CA THR A 41 5.98 16.84 -10.02
C THR A 41 5.87 15.97 -8.78
N ALA A 42 5.54 14.68 -8.92
CA ALA A 42 5.45 13.76 -7.81
C ALA A 42 6.78 13.68 -7.05
N ARG A 43 6.72 13.59 -5.73
CA ARG A 43 7.90 13.60 -4.87
C ARG A 43 8.85 12.43 -5.15
N ILE A 44 8.31 11.28 -5.52
CA ILE A 44 9.09 10.09 -5.91
C ILE A 44 9.91 10.30 -7.20
N MET A 45 9.53 11.24 -8.06
CA MET A 45 10.26 11.57 -9.28
C MET A 45 11.46 12.49 -9.05
N GLN A 46 11.61 13.01 -7.82
CA GLN A 46 12.57 14.05 -7.46
C GLN A 46 13.70 13.50 -6.61
N TYR A 47 14.75 14.32 -6.45
CA TYR A 47 15.75 14.08 -5.43
C TYR A 47 15.14 14.24 -4.04
N CYS A 48 15.55 13.37 -3.11
CA CYS A 48 15.18 13.42 -1.70
C CYS A 48 16.43 13.47 -0.82
N TYR A 49 16.27 13.90 0.43
CA TYR A 49 17.35 13.93 1.40
C TYR A 49 17.70 12.50 1.85
N ILE A 50 18.99 12.15 1.82
CA ILE A 50 19.45 10.77 2.08
C ILE A 50 19.13 10.26 3.49
N ASP A 51 19.09 11.14 4.50
CA ASP A 51 18.79 10.73 5.88
C ASP A 51 17.28 10.65 6.16
N ASP A 52 16.42 11.06 5.21
CA ASP A 52 14.98 10.81 5.28
C ASP A 52 14.67 9.34 4.95
N SER A 53 15.35 8.39 5.60
CA SER A 53 15.27 6.95 5.31
C SER A 53 14.64 6.12 6.43
N ARG A 54 14.33 6.75 7.58
CA ARG A 54 13.86 6.06 8.80
C ARG A 54 12.56 5.27 8.63
N TRP A 55 11.68 5.73 7.75
CA TRP A 55 10.43 5.05 7.39
C TRP A 55 10.00 5.51 5.99
N LEU A 56 9.24 4.71 5.27
CA LEU A 56 8.63 5.16 4.01
C LEU A 56 7.57 6.24 4.26
N MET A 57 7.65 7.35 3.53
CA MET A 57 6.64 8.42 3.53
C MET A 57 5.37 7.99 2.78
N HIS A 58 4.25 8.65 3.10
CA HIS A 58 2.93 8.32 2.55
C HIS A 58 2.84 8.45 1.02
N ASP A 59 3.67 9.29 0.41
CA ASP A 59 3.77 9.57 -1.02
C ASP A 59 4.96 8.87 -1.70
N ALA A 60 5.69 8.03 -0.95
CA ALA A 60 6.94 7.39 -1.35
C ALA A 60 8.03 8.37 -1.83
N GLY A 61 7.94 9.66 -1.47
CA GLY A 61 8.87 10.69 -1.89
C GLY A 61 10.31 10.48 -1.40
N ASN A 62 10.49 9.65 -0.38
CA ASN A 62 11.78 9.27 0.18
C ASN A 62 12.19 7.82 -0.14
N LEU A 63 11.53 7.16 -1.11
CA LEU A 63 11.77 5.75 -1.41
C LEU A 63 13.23 5.45 -1.75
N ALA A 64 13.89 6.32 -2.49
CA ALA A 64 15.31 6.17 -2.82
C ALA A 64 16.20 6.11 -1.57
N ALA A 65 15.94 6.98 -0.59
CA ALA A 65 16.65 7.00 0.69
C ALA A 65 16.37 5.74 1.53
N VAL A 66 15.12 5.29 1.58
CA VAL A 66 14.73 4.06 2.29
C VAL A 66 15.41 2.84 1.69
N LEU A 67 15.36 2.67 0.37
CA LEU A 67 16.00 1.55 -0.31
C LEU A 67 17.53 1.59 -0.16
N TYR A 68 18.14 2.77 -0.19
CA TYR A 68 19.58 2.93 0.03
C TYR A 68 20.00 2.51 1.44
N ARG A 69 19.21 2.88 2.46
CA ARG A 69 19.40 2.40 3.83
C ARG A 69 19.26 0.88 3.91
N LEU A 70 18.22 0.30 3.30
CA LEU A 70 18.01 -1.14 3.30
C LEU A 70 19.17 -1.87 2.61
N GLN A 71 19.70 -1.36 1.51
CA GLN A 71 20.86 -1.95 0.82
C GLN A 71 22.08 -2.11 1.73
N SER A 72 22.28 -1.21 2.69
CA SER A 72 23.42 -1.25 3.62
C SER A 72 23.13 -1.89 4.98
N GLN A 73 21.93 -1.73 5.52
CA GLN A 73 21.57 -2.15 6.89
C GLN A 73 20.73 -3.43 6.93
N ASN A 74 19.99 -3.74 5.86
CA ASN A 74 19.17 -4.93 5.76
C ASN A 74 19.11 -5.44 4.30
N GLU A 75 20.27 -5.94 3.85
CA GLU A 75 20.46 -6.37 2.47
C GLU A 75 19.47 -7.48 2.07
N THR A 76 19.06 -8.32 3.03
CA THR A 76 18.06 -9.37 2.80
C THR A 76 16.72 -8.78 2.38
N ALA A 77 16.19 -7.81 3.13
CA ALA A 77 14.93 -7.14 2.78
C ALA A 77 15.04 -6.41 1.43
N TYR A 78 16.15 -5.71 1.19
CA TYR A 78 16.42 -5.05 -0.10
C TYR A 78 16.37 -6.04 -1.28
N ARG A 79 17.09 -7.17 -1.17
CA ARG A 79 17.14 -8.20 -2.22
C ARG A 79 15.77 -8.83 -2.45
N GLN A 80 14.98 -9.03 -1.40
CA GLN A 80 13.61 -9.54 -1.52
C GLN A 80 12.71 -8.55 -2.26
N ILE A 81 12.78 -7.26 -1.92
CA ILE A 81 12.06 -6.19 -2.64
C ILE A 81 12.43 -6.20 -4.12
N VAL A 82 13.72 -6.18 -4.45
CA VAL A 82 14.21 -6.21 -5.84
C VAL A 82 13.76 -7.48 -6.57
N ALA A 83 13.81 -8.64 -5.92
CA ALA A 83 13.37 -9.90 -6.51
C ALA A 83 11.86 -9.91 -6.81
N THR A 84 11.04 -9.32 -5.94
CA THR A 84 9.59 -9.20 -6.15
C THR A 84 9.26 -8.18 -7.25
N ILE A 85 9.96 -7.04 -7.29
CA ILE A 85 9.83 -6.07 -8.40
C ILE A 85 10.17 -6.75 -9.72
N LYS A 86 11.21 -7.59 -9.77
CA LYS A 86 11.59 -8.36 -10.96
C LYS A 86 10.53 -9.34 -11.44
N GLN A 87 9.63 -9.81 -10.57
CA GLN A 87 8.50 -10.64 -10.98
C GLN A 87 7.47 -9.78 -11.73
N VAL A 88 7.13 -8.62 -11.18
CA VAL A 88 6.12 -7.70 -11.74
C VAL A 88 6.60 -6.94 -12.97
N ALA A 89 7.88 -6.58 -12.99
CA ALA A 89 8.54 -5.84 -14.09
C ALA A 89 9.81 -6.59 -14.54
N PRO A 90 9.69 -7.62 -15.40
CA PRO A 90 10.83 -8.45 -15.81
C PRO A 90 11.96 -7.71 -16.53
N PHE A 91 11.68 -6.50 -17.04
CA PHE A 91 12.66 -5.62 -17.68
C PHE A 91 13.57 -4.90 -16.66
N PHE A 92 13.13 -4.77 -15.41
CA PHE A 92 13.88 -4.14 -14.33
C PHE A 92 15.03 -5.05 -13.86
N ASP A 93 16.20 -4.48 -13.65
CA ASP A 93 17.36 -5.17 -13.08
C ASP A 93 17.65 -4.76 -11.64
N ASP A 94 18.02 -3.51 -11.38
CA ASP A 94 18.26 -3.08 -10.00
C ASP A 94 18.14 -1.56 -9.91
N PHE A 95 18.05 -1.05 -8.69
CA PHE A 95 18.18 0.38 -8.42
C PHE A 95 19.65 0.81 -8.51
N VAL A 96 19.87 2.07 -8.89
CA VAL A 96 21.17 2.73 -8.91
C VAL A 96 21.10 3.88 -7.90
N LEU A 97 21.31 3.56 -6.63
CA LEU A 97 21.10 4.46 -5.51
C LEU A 97 22.42 5.12 -5.10
N GLU A 98 22.75 6.21 -5.79
CA GLU A 98 24.01 6.93 -5.58
C GLU A 98 23.75 8.31 -4.98
N PRO A 99 24.35 8.63 -3.83
CA PRO A 99 24.28 9.97 -3.26
C PRO A 99 24.96 11.02 -4.15
N THR A 100 24.27 12.13 -4.38
CA THR A 100 24.63 13.22 -5.29
C THR A 100 24.49 14.58 -4.60
N GLY A 101 24.79 15.65 -5.34
CA GLY A 101 24.70 17.03 -4.84
C GLY A 101 25.82 17.42 -3.86
N PRO A 102 25.83 18.68 -3.39
CA PRO A 102 26.82 19.17 -2.44
C PRO A 102 26.80 18.35 -1.14
N GLY A 103 27.94 17.76 -0.78
CA GLY A 103 28.05 16.94 0.42
C GLY A 103 27.36 15.57 0.34
N LYS A 104 26.95 15.11 -0.86
CA LYS A 104 26.33 13.79 -1.09
C LYS A 104 25.04 13.58 -0.26
N LYS A 105 24.23 14.63 -0.19
CA LYS A 105 23.01 14.67 0.64
C LYS A 105 21.74 14.35 -0.13
N ASP A 106 21.78 14.36 -1.46
CA ASP A 106 20.61 14.18 -2.31
C ASP A 106 20.66 12.81 -3.00
N ILE A 107 19.53 12.12 -3.09
CA ILE A 107 19.43 10.82 -3.77
C ILE A 107 18.13 10.71 -4.55
N ILE A 108 18.17 10.03 -5.70
CA ILE A 108 17.02 9.83 -6.59
C ILE A 108 16.87 8.34 -6.94
N LEU A 109 15.64 7.93 -7.25
CA LEU A 109 15.27 6.55 -7.57
C LEU A 109 15.68 6.16 -9.00
N ASN A 110 16.98 6.19 -9.30
CA ASN A 110 17.48 5.70 -10.56
C ASN A 110 17.47 4.16 -10.60
N TRP A 111 17.41 3.59 -11.80
CA TRP A 111 17.32 2.15 -12.01
C TRP A 111 18.01 1.72 -13.30
N ARG A 112 18.18 0.40 -13.46
CA ARG A 112 18.81 -0.23 -14.62
C ARG A 112 17.86 -1.21 -15.29
N HIS A 113 17.86 -1.19 -16.61
CA HIS A 113 17.13 -2.15 -17.43
C HIS A 113 18.02 -3.37 -17.74
N ARG A 114 17.50 -4.61 -17.68
CA ARG A 114 18.30 -5.83 -17.86
C ARG A 114 19.05 -5.94 -19.19
N ALA A 115 18.46 -5.36 -20.25
CA ALA A 115 19.02 -5.37 -21.59
C ALA A 115 19.76 -4.05 -21.97
N SER A 116 20.14 -3.23 -21.00
CA SER A 116 20.82 -1.96 -21.26
C SER A 116 21.84 -1.63 -20.17
N ASP A 117 22.99 -1.08 -20.57
CA ASP A 117 24.00 -0.56 -19.65
C ASP A 117 23.69 0.87 -19.17
N LEU A 118 22.61 1.48 -19.66
CA LEU A 118 22.20 2.83 -19.28
C LEU A 118 21.54 2.85 -17.89
N VAL A 119 21.73 3.97 -17.19
CA VAL A 119 21.01 4.32 -15.97
C VAL A 119 19.81 5.18 -16.34
N PHE A 120 18.65 4.79 -15.84
CA PHE A 120 17.37 5.43 -16.13
C PHE A 120 16.83 6.13 -14.88
N GLY A 121 16.15 7.26 -15.07
CA GLY A 121 15.48 7.96 -13.98
C GLY A 121 14.09 7.37 -13.69
N PRO A 122 13.45 7.75 -12.56
CA PRO A 122 12.13 7.25 -12.19
C PRO A 122 11.04 7.63 -13.21
N HIS A 123 11.19 8.78 -13.88
CA HIS A 123 10.31 9.28 -14.94
C HIS A 123 10.24 8.37 -16.19
N GLN A 124 11.10 7.35 -16.29
CA GLN A 124 11.13 6.41 -17.40
C GLN A 124 10.42 5.08 -17.06
N LEU A 125 9.88 4.94 -15.86
CA LEU A 125 8.99 3.85 -15.49
C LEU A 125 7.55 4.21 -15.90
N SER A 126 6.75 3.20 -16.26
CA SER A 126 5.31 3.42 -16.38
C SER A 126 4.69 3.67 -15.00
N ASP A 127 3.59 4.42 -14.96
CA ASP A 127 2.86 4.72 -13.71
C ASP A 127 2.55 3.45 -12.90
N GLY A 128 2.05 2.41 -13.57
CA GLY A 128 1.76 1.11 -12.94
C GLY A 128 3.00 0.43 -12.37
N THR A 129 4.16 0.52 -13.03
CA THR A 129 5.41 -0.05 -12.50
C THR A 129 5.88 0.72 -11.28
N LEU A 130 5.85 2.06 -11.33
CA LEU A 130 6.27 2.88 -10.22
C LEU A 130 5.38 2.64 -8.99
N ARG A 131 4.05 2.55 -9.19
CA ARG A 131 3.10 2.21 -8.13
C ARG A 131 3.35 0.83 -7.54
N ALA A 132 3.60 -0.18 -8.38
CA ALA A 132 3.99 -1.51 -7.91
C ALA A 132 5.27 -1.46 -7.07
N ILE A 133 6.29 -0.72 -7.50
CA ILE A 133 7.53 -0.53 -6.74
C ILE A 133 7.25 0.10 -5.37
N CYS A 134 6.41 1.13 -5.29
CA CYS A 134 6.02 1.74 -4.02
C CYS A 134 5.32 0.74 -3.08
N LEU A 135 4.33 0.01 -3.60
CA LEU A 135 3.55 -0.97 -2.82
C LEU A 135 4.42 -2.13 -2.35
N ILE A 136 5.24 -2.71 -3.23
CA ILE A 136 6.17 -3.79 -2.88
C ILE A 136 7.14 -3.30 -1.80
N SER A 137 7.71 -2.11 -1.98
CA SER A 137 8.65 -1.55 -1.00
C SER A 137 7.98 -1.27 0.34
N LEU A 138 6.73 -0.78 0.36
CA LEU A 138 5.97 -0.58 1.59
C LEU A 138 5.75 -1.90 2.33
N LEU A 139 5.23 -2.92 1.63
CA LEU A 139 4.73 -4.17 2.21
C LEU A 139 5.84 -5.16 2.60
N MET A 140 7.04 -5.00 2.02
CA MET A 140 8.19 -5.86 2.28
C MET A 140 9.26 -5.21 3.18
N GLN A 141 8.94 -4.10 3.85
CA GLN A 141 9.77 -3.59 4.94
C GLN A 141 9.87 -4.61 6.08
N PRO A 142 10.94 -4.58 6.89
CA PRO A 142 11.02 -5.37 8.11
C PRO A 142 9.79 -5.16 8.99
N ALA A 143 9.29 -6.22 9.64
CA ALA A 143 8.02 -6.19 10.36
C ALA A 143 8.00 -5.12 11.48
N GLU A 144 9.14 -4.89 12.13
CA GLU A 144 9.33 -3.86 13.16
C GLU A 144 9.29 -2.42 12.62
N GLU A 145 9.45 -2.24 11.30
CA GLU A 145 9.40 -0.94 10.61
C GLU A 145 8.03 -0.65 9.98
N LEU A 146 7.16 -1.66 9.85
CA LEU A 146 5.80 -1.48 9.35
C LEU A 146 4.98 -0.59 10.31
N PRO A 147 4.11 0.30 9.79
CA PRO A 147 3.19 1.05 10.64
C PRO A 147 2.14 0.10 11.22
N CYS A 148 1.56 0.44 12.38
CA CYS A 148 0.54 -0.39 13.01
C CYS A 148 -0.74 -0.53 12.16
N LEU A 149 -1.03 0.47 11.32
CA LEU A 149 -2.15 0.51 10.41
C LEU A 149 -1.69 1.06 9.04
N ILE A 150 -1.89 0.24 8.00
CA ILE A 150 -1.68 0.58 6.60
C ILE A 150 -3.05 0.84 5.98
N ILE A 151 -3.27 2.06 5.49
CA ILE A 151 -4.45 2.37 4.69
C ILE A 151 -4.00 2.70 3.27
N VAL A 152 -4.54 2.02 2.27
CA VAL A 152 -4.22 2.29 0.85
C VAL A 152 -5.51 2.40 0.05
N ASP A 153 -5.60 3.49 -0.71
CA ASP A 153 -6.72 3.73 -1.61
C ASP A 153 -6.37 3.25 -3.02
N GLU A 154 -7.28 2.48 -3.64
CA GLU A 154 -7.15 1.89 -4.98
C GLU A 154 -5.74 1.37 -5.30
N PRO A 155 -5.18 0.44 -4.49
CA PRO A 155 -3.83 -0.09 -4.71
C PRO A 155 -3.66 -0.77 -6.06
N GLU A 156 -4.74 -1.26 -6.66
CA GLU A 156 -4.79 -1.94 -7.96
C GLU A 156 -4.62 -1.01 -9.16
N LEU A 157 -4.78 0.30 -8.97
CA LEU A 157 -4.92 1.23 -10.09
C LEU A 157 -3.71 1.09 -11.02
N GLY A 158 -3.94 1.00 -12.33
CA GLY A 158 -2.86 0.92 -13.34
C GLY A 158 -1.92 -0.29 -13.24
N LEU A 159 -2.18 -1.25 -12.35
CA LEU A 159 -1.40 -2.48 -12.23
C LEU A 159 -1.85 -3.50 -13.28
N HIS A 160 -0.89 -4.22 -13.85
CA HIS A 160 -1.19 -5.35 -14.73
C HIS A 160 -1.72 -6.55 -13.92
N PRO A 161 -2.61 -7.41 -14.46
CA PRO A 161 -3.18 -8.58 -13.75
C PRO A 161 -2.20 -9.39 -12.90
N TYR A 162 -1.04 -9.74 -13.46
CA TYR A 162 -0.01 -10.46 -12.70
C TYR A 162 0.48 -9.69 -11.45
N ALA A 163 0.66 -8.37 -11.57
CA ALA A 163 1.05 -7.52 -10.44
C ALA A 163 -0.02 -7.50 -9.34
N LEU A 164 -1.31 -7.51 -9.71
CA LEU A 164 -2.41 -7.57 -8.74
C LEU A 164 -2.29 -8.79 -7.83
N SER A 165 -2.05 -9.97 -8.40
CA SER A 165 -1.91 -11.20 -7.62
C SER A 165 -0.75 -11.16 -6.62
N VAL A 166 0.39 -10.59 -7.05
CA VAL A 166 1.58 -10.42 -6.19
C VAL A 166 1.29 -9.43 -5.08
N ILE A 167 0.74 -8.26 -5.41
CA ILE A 167 0.41 -7.21 -4.44
C ILE A 167 -0.64 -7.67 -3.43
N ALA A 168 -1.70 -8.38 -3.86
CA ALA A 168 -2.71 -8.93 -2.95
C ALA A 168 -2.09 -9.91 -1.95
N SER A 169 -1.21 -10.80 -2.42
CA SER A 169 -0.47 -11.73 -1.56
C SER A 169 0.43 -11.00 -0.56
N LEU A 170 1.05 -9.89 -0.97
CA LEU A 170 1.86 -9.06 -0.07
C LEU A 170 1.00 -8.35 1.00
N PHE A 171 -0.19 -7.88 0.66
CA PHE A 171 -1.12 -7.32 1.64
C PHE A 171 -1.56 -8.35 2.67
N GLN A 172 -1.91 -9.57 2.22
CA GLN A 172 -2.22 -10.68 3.13
C GLN A 172 -1.03 -10.98 4.06
N SER A 173 0.18 -11.06 3.51
CA SER A 173 1.39 -11.28 4.32
C SER A 173 1.63 -10.16 5.33
N ALA A 174 1.48 -8.90 4.92
CA ALA A 174 1.65 -7.74 5.80
C ALA A 174 0.57 -7.69 6.89
N SER A 175 -0.63 -8.24 6.64
CA SER A 175 -1.74 -8.26 7.59
C SER A 175 -1.44 -9.06 8.87
N HIS A 176 -0.47 -9.98 8.83
CA HIS A 176 0.03 -10.70 10.01
C HIS A 176 0.83 -9.82 10.98
N HIS A 177 1.29 -8.66 10.53
CA HIS A 177 2.16 -7.76 11.32
C HIS A 177 1.56 -6.36 11.52
N ALA A 178 0.67 -5.94 10.64
CA ALA A 178 -0.01 -4.65 10.67
C ALA A 178 -1.48 -4.81 10.33
N GLN A 179 -2.34 -3.93 10.85
CA GLN A 179 -3.70 -3.85 10.34
C GLN A 179 -3.67 -3.24 8.94
N VAL A 180 -4.41 -3.83 7.98
CA VAL A 180 -4.48 -3.37 6.59
C VAL A 180 -5.91 -3.00 6.26
N LEU A 181 -6.13 -1.80 5.71
CA LEU A 181 -7.41 -1.34 5.20
C LEU A 181 -7.22 -0.88 3.75
N LEU A 182 -7.92 -1.53 2.83
CA LEU A 182 -7.87 -1.23 1.40
C LEU A 182 -9.24 -0.76 0.95
N SER A 183 -9.27 0.29 0.14
CA SER A 183 -10.43 0.61 -0.70
C SER A 183 -10.14 0.21 -2.13
N THR A 184 -11.12 -0.42 -2.78
CA THR A 184 -11.01 -0.91 -4.14
C THR A 184 -12.35 -0.80 -4.84
N GLN A 185 -12.32 -0.53 -6.14
CA GLN A 185 -13.47 -0.61 -7.04
C GLN A 185 -13.26 -1.68 -8.12
N SER A 186 -12.24 -2.52 -7.95
CA SER A 186 -11.83 -3.52 -8.92
C SER A 186 -12.36 -4.89 -8.58
N ASN A 187 -13.24 -5.40 -9.44
CA ASN A 187 -13.70 -6.77 -9.36
C ASN A 187 -12.54 -7.78 -9.48
N GLU A 188 -11.53 -7.48 -10.28
CA GLU A 188 -10.34 -8.32 -10.43
C GLU A 188 -9.51 -8.36 -9.14
N PHE A 189 -9.37 -7.24 -8.45
CA PHE A 189 -8.63 -7.20 -7.19
C PHE A 189 -9.40 -7.92 -6.07
N LEU A 190 -10.73 -7.75 -6.01
CA LEU A 190 -11.61 -8.48 -5.08
C LEU A 190 -11.46 -10.01 -5.16
N ASN A 191 -11.15 -10.56 -6.34
CA ASN A 191 -10.97 -12.00 -6.52
C ASN A 191 -9.78 -12.60 -5.77
N HIS A 192 -8.92 -11.78 -5.19
CA HIS A 192 -7.75 -12.22 -4.43
C HIS A 192 -8.00 -12.27 -2.91
N PHE A 193 -9.22 -12.00 -2.46
CA PHE A 193 -9.59 -11.94 -1.05
C PHE A 193 -10.77 -12.87 -0.75
N ASP A 194 -10.90 -13.25 0.52
CA ASP A 194 -12.02 -14.05 0.99
C ASP A 194 -13.20 -13.15 1.36
N VAL A 195 -14.41 -13.72 1.47
CA VAL A 195 -15.63 -12.96 1.77
C VAL A 195 -15.51 -12.21 3.11
N GLU A 196 -14.84 -12.85 4.08
CA GLU A 196 -14.62 -12.36 5.43
C GLU A 196 -13.75 -11.10 5.46
N ASP A 197 -12.90 -10.92 4.45
CA ASP A 197 -12.05 -9.74 4.29
C ASP A 197 -12.83 -8.52 3.78
N ILE A 198 -14.02 -8.72 3.20
CA ILE A 198 -14.76 -7.67 2.50
C ILE A 198 -15.73 -6.93 3.43
N VAL A 199 -15.73 -5.61 3.28
CA VAL A 199 -16.77 -4.72 3.79
C VAL A 199 -17.35 -3.95 2.61
N VAL A 200 -18.62 -4.18 2.33
CA VAL A 200 -19.36 -3.47 1.30
C VAL A 200 -19.86 -2.15 1.88
N VAL A 201 -19.68 -1.07 1.13
CA VAL A 201 -20.10 0.28 1.54
C VAL A 201 -21.17 0.78 0.57
N GLU A 202 -22.37 1.01 1.09
CA GLU A 202 -23.49 1.54 0.33
C GLU A 202 -23.89 2.92 0.84
N ARG A 203 -24.48 3.72 -0.04
CA ARG A 203 -25.09 4.99 0.34
C ARG A 203 -26.58 4.78 0.62
N ASP A 204 -26.99 5.02 1.86
CA ASP A 204 -28.38 5.03 2.30
C ASP A 204 -28.81 6.47 2.58
N GLY A 205 -29.38 7.14 1.58
CA GLY A 205 -29.70 8.56 1.61
C GLY A 205 -28.45 9.44 1.75
N GLU A 206 -28.27 10.07 2.92
CA GLU A 206 -27.09 10.89 3.26
C GLU A 206 -26.08 10.14 4.15
N ALA A 207 -26.36 8.89 4.51
CA ALA A 207 -25.49 8.07 5.36
C ALA A 207 -24.73 7.00 4.55
N SER A 208 -23.57 6.59 5.06
CA SER A 208 -22.85 5.41 4.59
C SER A 208 -23.21 4.20 5.45
N LYS A 209 -23.59 3.11 4.81
CA LYS A 209 -23.91 1.82 5.45
C LYS A 209 -22.81 0.83 5.12
N PHE A 210 -22.22 0.25 6.15
CA PHE A 210 -21.15 -0.74 6.04
C PHE A 210 -21.73 -2.12 6.35
N VAL A 211 -21.57 -3.06 5.42
CA VAL A 211 -22.11 -4.42 5.53
C VAL A 211 -20.99 -5.42 5.25
N ARG A 212 -20.79 -6.38 6.15
CA ARG A 212 -19.95 -7.55 5.89
C ARG A 212 -20.81 -8.62 5.22
N PRO A 213 -20.48 -9.07 4.00
CA PRO A 213 -21.22 -10.16 3.38
C PRO A 213 -21.09 -11.44 4.20
N ASN A 214 -22.12 -12.28 4.17
CA ASN A 214 -22.14 -13.55 4.86
C ASN A 214 -21.66 -14.67 3.91
N ALA A 215 -20.51 -15.27 4.21
CA ALA A 215 -19.93 -16.33 3.38
C ALA A 215 -20.86 -17.53 3.18
N GLU A 216 -21.65 -17.90 4.20
CA GLU A 216 -22.59 -19.03 4.09
C GLU A 216 -23.75 -18.71 3.14
N GLU A 217 -24.21 -17.46 3.09
CA GLU A 217 -25.26 -17.02 2.16
C GLU A 217 -24.76 -16.94 0.71
N LEU A 218 -23.45 -16.78 0.52
CA LEU A 218 -22.81 -16.70 -0.80
C LEU A 218 -22.29 -18.04 -1.31
N LYS A 219 -22.39 -19.11 -0.52
CA LYS A 219 -21.79 -20.41 -0.82
C LYS A 219 -22.22 -20.98 -2.17
N ASP A 220 -23.49 -20.84 -2.55
CA ASP A 220 -23.99 -21.31 -3.83
C ASP A 220 -23.53 -20.42 -4.99
N TRP A 221 -23.41 -19.10 -4.76
CA TRP A 221 -22.90 -18.17 -5.76
C TRP A 221 -21.41 -18.40 -6.06
N LEU A 222 -20.62 -18.65 -5.02
CA LEU A 222 -19.16 -18.85 -5.15
C LEU A 222 -18.78 -20.21 -5.77
N GLN A 223 -19.75 -21.09 -6.03
CA GLN A 223 -19.52 -22.30 -6.84
C GLN A 223 -19.37 -21.98 -8.33
N ASP A 224 -20.13 -21.00 -8.82
CA ASP A 224 -20.23 -20.67 -10.25
C ASP A 224 -19.57 -19.34 -10.61
N TYR A 225 -19.32 -18.46 -9.62
CA TYR A 225 -18.84 -17.10 -9.83
C TYR A 225 -17.71 -16.73 -8.89
N SER A 226 -16.79 -15.88 -9.37
CA SER A 226 -15.79 -15.25 -8.52
C SER A 226 -16.42 -14.18 -7.62
N LEU A 227 -15.74 -13.80 -6.52
CA LEU A 227 -16.24 -12.77 -5.61
C LEU A 227 -16.46 -11.42 -6.32
N GLY A 228 -15.56 -11.04 -7.23
CA GLY A 228 -15.72 -9.88 -8.09
C GLY A 228 -16.92 -9.96 -9.03
N GLU A 229 -17.27 -11.14 -9.53
CA GLU A 229 -18.48 -11.34 -10.35
C GLU A 229 -19.76 -11.26 -9.50
N VAL A 230 -19.74 -11.82 -8.30
CA VAL A 230 -20.83 -11.71 -7.31
C VAL A 230 -21.09 -10.23 -6.97
N TRP A 231 -20.03 -9.46 -6.78
CA TRP A 231 -20.11 -8.01 -6.59
C TRP A 231 -20.62 -7.27 -7.83
N THR A 232 -20.10 -7.60 -9.02
CA THR A 232 -20.53 -6.99 -10.29
C THR A 232 -22.01 -7.27 -10.59
N LYS A 233 -22.52 -8.45 -10.18
CA LYS A 233 -23.93 -8.82 -10.28
C LYS A 233 -24.81 -8.19 -9.18
N ASN A 234 -24.21 -7.37 -8.32
CA ASN A 234 -24.85 -6.69 -7.20
C ASN A 234 -25.52 -7.64 -6.20
N VAL A 235 -24.98 -8.86 -6.03
CA VAL A 235 -25.51 -9.86 -5.08
C VAL A 235 -25.19 -9.47 -3.64
N ILE A 236 -24.00 -8.91 -3.41
CA ILE A 236 -23.54 -8.43 -2.09
C ILE A 236 -23.73 -6.92 -1.88
N GLY A 237 -24.35 -6.22 -2.84
CA GLY A 237 -24.53 -4.77 -2.80
C GLY A 237 -23.31 -3.97 -3.29
N ALA A 238 -23.49 -2.65 -3.38
CA ALA A 238 -22.52 -1.66 -3.89
C ALA A 238 -21.84 -1.98 -5.23
N GLY A 239 -22.43 -2.82 -6.08
CA GLY A 239 -21.92 -3.11 -7.41
C GLY A 239 -22.05 -1.90 -8.35
N PRO A 240 -21.29 -1.83 -9.44
CA PRO A 240 -21.47 -0.82 -10.47
C PRO A 240 -22.89 -0.90 -11.06
N HIS A 241 -23.57 0.24 -11.16
CA HIS A 241 -24.89 0.39 -11.79
C HIS A 241 -24.81 0.56 -13.30
#